data_AF-J3KVZ1-F1
#
_entry.id   AF-J3KVZ1-F1
#
_cell.length_a   1.000
_cell.length_b   1.000
_cell.length_c   1.000
_cell.angle_alpha   90.00
_cell.angle_beta   90.00
_cell.angle_gamma   90.00
#
_symmetry.space_group_name_H-M   'P 1'
#
loop_
_entity.id
_entity.type
_entity.pdbx_description
1 polymer ?
#
loop_
_entity_poly.entity_id
_entity_poly.type
_entity_poly.pdbx_seq_one_letter_code
_entity_poly.pdbx_strand_id
1 'polypeptide(L)'
;MSSSTAAMATSSILLIFLLAGLSAADANTIRLPSDGGTPPRPAKPWDCCDNAEQSPFEVFPPLFRCNDEVQQCAAACKECVEAPGDFPRGAFVCRDWYATEDPGPTCAPAPGKPTKKRPWKCCDNVVQLPEKISPPFWRCNDELEPSQCTAACKVCQEAPRPFPGPLICEDVYWGADPG
;
A
#
# COMPACT_ATOMS: atom_id res chain seq x y z
N MET A 1 59.64 29.65 34.17
CA MET A 1 59.64 28.61 35.22
C MET A 1 60.06 27.31 34.54
N SER A 2 61.36 27.06 34.43
CA SER A 2 62.24 26.36 35.38
C SER A 2 62.03 24.85 35.42
N SER A 3 62.98 24.17 34.77
CA SER A 3 63.56 22.83 34.98
C SER A 3 62.73 21.63 35.44
N SER A 4 62.84 20.57 34.62
CA SER A 4 62.77 19.15 34.99
C SER A 4 63.89 18.75 35.96
N THR A 5 63.64 17.86 36.93
CA THR A 5 64.28 16.51 37.05
C THR A 5 63.72 15.71 38.25
N ALA A 6 63.79 14.38 38.11
CA ALA A 6 63.12 13.32 38.86
C ALA A 6 63.78 12.91 40.18
N ALA A 7 63.02 12.18 41.02
CA ALA A 7 63.56 11.27 42.04
C ALA A 7 62.66 10.01 42.15
N MET A 8 63.32 8.87 42.37
CA MET A 8 62.85 7.50 42.16
C MET A 8 62.18 6.81 43.37
N ALA A 9 61.54 5.66 43.07
CA ALA A 9 61.38 4.44 43.89
C ALA A 9 60.27 4.46 44.95
N THR A 10 59.32 3.50 44.99
CA THR A 10 59.50 2.09 45.36
C THR A 10 58.19 1.33 45.06
N SER A 11 58.22 0.29 44.22
CA SER A 11 58.18 -1.14 44.58
C SER A 11 57.00 -1.57 45.47
N SER A 12 56.00 -2.25 44.89
CA SER A 12 55.25 -3.36 45.50
C SER A 12 54.46 -4.11 44.42
N ILE A 13 55.11 -5.13 43.86
CA ILE A 13 54.52 -6.15 43.00
C ILE A 13 53.69 -7.09 43.88
N LEU A 14 52.38 -7.14 43.67
CA LEU A 14 51.49 -8.19 44.21
C LEU A 14 51.01 -9.05 43.03
N LEU A 15 51.90 -9.90 42.55
CA LEU A 15 51.53 -11.18 41.96
C LEU A 15 51.24 -12.17 43.10
N ILE A 16 50.47 -13.23 42.80
CA ILE A 16 50.22 -14.48 43.56
C ILE A 16 48.72 -14.65 43.93
N PHE A 17 47.94 -15.69 43.60
CA PHE A 17 48.14 -17.00 42.98
C PHE A 17 46.91 -17.43 42.15
N LEU A 18 47.21 -18.22 41.11
CA LEU A 18 46.30 -18.99 40.26
C LEU A 18 45.28 -19.81 41.06
N LEU A 19 43.99 -19.64 40.77
CA LEU A 19 42.99 -20.70 40.95
C LEU A 19 42.62 -21.23 39.57
N ALA A 20 43.02 -22.48 39.35
CA ALA A 20 42.75 -23.26 38.17
C ALA A 20 41.24 -23.42 37.96
N GLY A 21 40.70 -22.75 36.95
CA GLY A 21 39.41 -23.10 36.38
C GLY A 21 39.58 -24.28 35.44
N LEU A 22 39.46 -25.51 35.95
CA LEU A 22 39.15 -26.67 35.09
C LEU A 22 37.70 -26.50 34.64
N SER A 23 37.47 -25.94 33.46
CA SER A 23 36.22 -26.19 32.74
C SER A 23 36.36 -27.57 32.08
N ALA A 24 35.74 -28.58 32.70
CA ALA A 24 35.38 -29.78 31.97
C ALA A 24 34.47 -29.32 30.83
N ALA A 25 34.94 -29.48 29.59
CA ALA A 25 34.09 -29.35 28.41
C ALA A 25 33.11 -30.53 28.42
N ASP A 26 32.04 -30.39 29.20
CA ASP A 26 30.86 -31.21 29.03
C ASP A 26 30.29 -30.83 27.66
N ALA A 27 30.27 -31.81 26.75
CA ALA A 27 29.80 -31.65 25.38
C ALA A 27 28.28 -31.41 25.39
N ASN A 28 27.89 -30.22 25.83
CA ASN A 28 26.52 -29.76 25.81
C ASN A 28 26.20 -29.39 24.37
N THR A 29 25.74 -30.40 23.64
CA THR A 29 24.72 -30.35 22.60
C THR A 29 24.17 -28.93 22.43
N ILE A 30 24.65 -28.21 21.42
CA ILE A 30 24.09 -26.92 21.02
C ILE A 30 22.65 -27.19 20.60
N ARG A 31 21.70 -26.97 21.51
CA ARG A 31 20.28 -26.94 21.16
C ARG A 31 20.03 -25.62 20.47
N LEU A 32 19.95 -25.67 19.14
CA LEU A 32 19.31 -24.62 18.36
C LEU A 32 17.86 -24.49 18.85
N PRO A 33 17.39 -23.30 19.24
CA PRO A 33 15.98 -23.08 19.51
C PRO A 33 15.18 -23.40 18.24
N SER A 34 14.38 -24.48 18.30
CA SER A 34 13.40 -24.84 17.27
C SER A 34 12.09 -24.07 17.43
N ASP A 35 12.11 -22.91 18.08
CA ASP A 35 10.97 -22.00 18.11
C ASP A 35 10.92 -21.26 16.77
N GLY A 36 10.58 -22.01 15.72
CA GLY A 36 10.18 -21.53 14.40
C GLY A 36 8.81 -20.85 14.44
N GLY A 37 8.60 -19.95 15.41
CA GLY A 37 7.52 -18.99 15.33
C GLY A 37 7.83 -18.08 14.16
N THR A 38 7.10 -18.24 13.05
CA THR A 38 7.15 -17.27 11.96
C THR A 38 6.90 -15.89 12.58
N PRO A 39 7.82 -14.92 12.44
CA PRO A 39 7.57 -13.58 12.94
C PRO A 39 6.23 -13.08 12.41
N PRO A 40 5.40 -12.41 13.23
CA PRO A 40 4.14 -11.86 12.74
C PRO A 40 4.44 -10.98 11.53
N ARG A 41 3.79 -11.28 10.40
CA ARG A 41 3.95 -10.47 9.19
C ARG A 41 3.52 -9.04 9.53
N PRO A 42 4.25 -8.02 9.06
CA PRO A 42 3.82 -6.64 9.27
C PRO A 42 2.42 -6.45 8.69
N ALA A 43 1.59 -5.72 9.44
CA ALA A 43 0.26 -5.35 8.97
C ALA A 43 0.38 -4.48 7.70
N LYS A 44 -0.58 -4.64 6.78
CA LYS A 44 -0.64 -3.84 5.56
C LYS A 44 -0.90 -2.36 5.92
N PRO A 45 -0.18 -1.38 5.34
CA PRO A 45 -0.29 0.02 5.75
C PRO A 45 -1.55 0.75 5.27
N TRP A 46 -2.34 0.15 4.37
CA TRP A 46 -3.57 0.75 3.82
C TRP A 46 -4.64 -0.33 3.56
N ASP A 47 -5.92 0.04 3.70
CA ASP A 47 -7.04 -0.86 3.40
C ASP A 47 -7.30 -0.95 1.89
N CYS A 48 -7.38 0.21 1.22
CA CYS A 48 -7.51 0.38 -0.22
C CYS A 48 -6.41 1.32 -0.76
N CYS A 49 -6.14 1.31 -2.06
CA CYS A 49 -5.20 2.25 -2.69
C CYS A 49 -5.56 2.53 -4.16
N ASP A 50 -5.76 3.80 -4.52
CA ASP A 50 -6.01 4.25 -5.88
C ASP A 50 -4.71 4.45 -6.67
N ASN A 51 -3.68 4.98 -6.03
CA ASN A 51 -2.37 5.29 -6.62
C ASN A 51 -1.26 4.40 -6.05
N ALA A 52 -1.31 3.10 -6.40
CA ALA A 52 -0.32 2.12 -5.98
C ALA A 52 0.92 2.15 -6.88
N GLU A 53 2.07 2.46 -6.30
CA GLU A 53 3.37 2.43 -6.97
C GLU A 53 4.08 1.12 -6.66
N GLN A 54 4.47 0.39 -7.70
CA GLN A 54 5.33 -0.79 -7.57
C GLN A 54 6.80 -0.37 -7.63
N SER A 55 7.60 -0.92 -6.72
CA SER A 55 9.04 -0.75 -6.72
C SER A 55 9.65 -1.36 -8.00
N PRO A 56 10.62 -0.68 -8.64
CA PRO A 56 11.32 -1.24 -9.80
C PRO A 56 12.28 -2.38 -9.44
N PHE A 57 12.51 -2.65 -8.14
CA PHE A 57 13.35 -3.77 -7.73
C PHE A 57 12.65 -5.11 -7.98
N GLU A 58 13.32 -6.02 -8.69
CA GLU A 58 12.84 -7.38 -8.97
C GLU A 58 13.00 -8.29 -7.74
N VAL A 59 12.25 -8.00 -6.67
CA VAL A 59 12.15 -8.80 -5.45
C VAL A 59 10.79 -9.49 -5.35
N PHE A 60 10.73 -10.67 -4.73
CA PHE A 60 9.49 -11.42 -4.55
C PHE A 60 9.19 -11.70 -3.06
N PRO A 61 8.02 -11.31 -2.52
CA PRO A 61 6.96 -10.55 -3.18
C PRO A 61 7.41 -9.12 -3.58
N PRO A 62 6.82 -8.52 -4.63
CA PRO A 62 7.13 -7.15 -5.01
C PRO A 62 6.79 -6.17 -3.89
N LEU A 63 7.50 -5.05 -3.87
CA LEU A 63 7.26 -3.96 -2.93
C LEU A 63 6.30 -2.96 -3.56
N PHE A 64 5.25 -2.60 -2.83
CA PHE A 64 4.30 -1.54 -3.22
C PHE A 64 4.32 -0.39 -2.22
N ARG A 65 3.97 0.80 -2.68
CA ARG A 65 3.72 1.99 -1.85
C ARG A 65 2.43 2.66 -2.31
N CYS A 66 1.58 3.09 -1.38
CA CYS A 66 0.37 3.81 -1.71
C CYS A 66 0.59 5.33 -1.63
N ASN A 67 0.38 6.04 -2.73
CA ASN A 67 0.57 7.48 -2.83
C ASN A 67 -0.75 8.27 -2.73
N ASP A 68 -1.78 7.68 -2.11
CA ASP A 68 -3.06 8.35 -1.90
C ASP A 68 -2.93 9.45 -0.85
N GLU A 69 -3.57 10.59 -1.13
CA GLU A 69 -3.70 11.70 -0.20
C GLU A 69 -4.90 11.46 0.74
N VAL A 70 -4.62 11.23 2.02
CA VAL A 70 -5.62 10.94 3.04
C VAL A 70 -5.67 12.03 4.11
N GLN A 71 -6.82 12.23 4.75
CA GLN A 71 -6.90 13.15 5.91
C GLN A 71 -6.18 12.60 7.14
N GLN A 72 -6.08 11.28 7.26
CA GLN A 72 -5.41 10.59 8.36
C GLN A 72 -4.83 9.26 7.87
N CYS A 73 -3.56 9.01 8.16
CA CYS A 73 -2.95 7.71 7.84
C CYS A 73 -3.53 6.59 8.70
N ALA A 74 -3.58 5.38 8.14
CA ALA A 74 -3.98 4.20 8.86
C ALA A 74 -2.98 3.89 10.00
N ALA A 75 -3.44 3.23 11.07
CA ALA A 75 -2.62 2.92 12.23
C ALA A 75 -1.42 2.00 11.92
N ALA A 76 -1.49 1.26 10.80
CA ALA A 76 -0.41 0.39 10.34
C ALA A 76 0.68 1.14 9.54
N CYS A 77 0.42 2.38 9.11
CA CYS A 77 1.40 3.23 8.45
C CYS A 77 2.39 3.81 9.47
N LYS A 78 3.68 3.58 9.28
CA LYS A 78 4.74 4.07 10.16
C LYS A 78 5.20 5.47 9.76
N GLU A 79 5.36 5.72 8.47
CA GLU A 79 5.83 7.00 7.94
C GLU A 79 4.68 7.74 7.25
N CYS A 80 3.95 8.53 8.05
CA CYS A 80 2.88 9.41 7.59
C CYS A 80 3.42 10.84 7.43
N VAL A 81 3.47 11.34 6.18
CA VAL A 81 4.02 12.67 5.87
C VAL A 81 2.96 13.56 5.23
N GLU A 82 3.05 14.87 5.41
CA GLU A 82 2.17 15.81 4.70
C GLU A 82 2.37 15.70 3.19
N ALA A 83 1.27 15.69 2.45
CA ALA A 83 1.28 15.60 0.99
C ALA A 83 2.00 16.81 0.39
N PRO A 84 2.89 16.61 -0.61
CA PRO A 84 3.54 17.72 -1.29
C PRO A 84 2.53 18.46 -2.17
N GLY A 85 1.99 19.58 -1.68
CA GLY A 85 1.07 20.45 -2.41
C GLY A 85 0.78 21.76 -1.69
N ASP A 86 0.47 22.83 -2.43
CA ASP A 86 0.24 24.17 -1.86
C ASP A 86 -1.14 24.29 -1.16
N PHE A 87 -2.13 23.50 -1.55
CA PHE A 87 -3.49 23.49 -0.99
C PHE A 87 -4.18 22.14 -1.30
N PRO A 88 -4.95 21.52 -0.38
CA PRO A 88 -5.26 21.91 0.99
C PRO A 88 -4.24 21.37 2.01
N ARG A 89 -3.92 22.19 3.03
CA ARG A 89 -3.14 21.75 4.19
C ARG A 89 -3.90 20.66 4.94
N GLY A 90 -3.19 19.61 5.38
CA GLY A 90 -3.77 18.52 6.17
C GLY A 90 -4.08 17.24 5.38
N ALA A 91 -3.62 17.13 4.13
CA ALA A 91 -3.51 15.84 3.45
C ALA A 91 -2.18 15.17 3.82
N PHE A 92 -2.21 13.86 4.00
CA PHE A 92 -1.08 13.03 4.35
C PHE A 92 -0.93 11.88 3.37
N VAL A 93 0.29 11.42 3.18
CA VAL A 93 0.63 10.27 2.34
C VAL A 93 1.43 9.28 3.18
N CYS A 94 1.09 7.99 3.06
CA CYS A 94 1.88 6.94 3.66
C CYS A 94 3.11 6.62 2.81
N ARG A 95 4.32 6.70 3.38
CA ARG A 95 5.58 6.43 2.66
C ARG A 95 6.10 5.00 2.82
N ASP A 96 5.39 4.17 3.58
CA ASP A 96 5.77 2.78 3.81
C ASP A 96 5.75 1.96 2.52
N TRP A 97 6.86 1.26 2.27
CA TRP A 97 6.90 0.17 1.30
C TRP A 97 6.43 -1.13 1.95
N TYR A 98 5.52 -1.83 1.29
CA TYR A 98 4.94 -3.08 1.75
C TYR A 98 5.17 -4.21 0.74
N ALA A 99 5.74 -5.32 1.20
CA ALA A 99 5.95 -6.52 0.38
C ALA A 99 4.65 -7.32 0.28
N THR A 100 4.05 -7.38 -0.90
CA THR A 100 2.80 -8.11 -1.15
C THR A 100 2.72 -8.53 -2.62
N GLU A 101 1.96 -9.58 -2.91
CA GLU A 101 1.62 -9.95 -4.30
C GLU A 101 0.51 -9.06 -4.87
N ASP A 102 -0.34 -8.50 -4.00
CA ASP A 102 -1.49 -7.66 -4.36
C ASP A 102 -1.55 -6.41 -3.44
N PRO A 103 -1.48 -5.18 -3.96
CA PRO A 103 -1.64 -3.95 -3.19
C PRO A 103 -3.06 -3.75 -2.63
N GLY A 104 -4.04 -4.55 -3.08
CA GLY A 104 -5.43 -4.52 -2.65
C GLY A 104 -6.34 -3.70 -3.57
N PRO A 105 -7.62 -3.53 -3.19
CA PRO A 105 -8.60 -2.83 -4.02
C PRO A 105 -8.34 -1.33 -4.08
N THR A 106 -8.86 -0.69 -5.12
CA THR A 106 -8.97 0.78 -5.21
C THR A 106 -9.95 1.33 -4.17
N CYS A 107 -9.71 2.54 -3.68
CA CYS A 107 -10.58 3.25 -2.74
C CYS A 107 -11.80 3.83 -3.42
N ALA A 108 -11.63 4.34 -4.65
CA ALA A 108 -12.77 4.64 -5.49
C ALA A 108 -13.57 3.34 -5.72
N PRO A 109 -14.92 3.39 -5.65
CA PRO A 109 -15.73 2.27 -6.08
C PRO A 109 -15.27 1.93 -7.49
N ALA A 110 -14.76 0.70 -7.67
CA ALA A 110 -14.24 0.27 -8.95
C ALA A 110 -15.25 0.67 -10.03
N PRO A 111 -14.82 1.31 -11.15
CA PRO A 111 -15.71 1.54 -12.28
C PRO A 111 -16.42 0.23 -12.54
N GLY A 112 -17.76 0.26 -12.47
CA GLY A 112 -18.56 -0.89 -12.04
C GLY A 112 -18.05 -2.17 -12.68
N LYS A 113 -17.55 -3.11 -11.84
CA LYS A 113 -16.80 -4.30 -12.28
C LYS A 113 -17.38 -4.84 -13.60
N PRO A 114 -16.61 -4.89 -14.70
CA PRO A 114 -17.16 -5.15 -16.03
C PRO A 114 -18.02 -6.41 -16.02
N THR A 115 -19.26 -6.27 -16.47
CA THR A 115 -20.23 -7.36 -16.47
C THR A 115 -20.39 -7.90 -17.89
N LYS A 116 -20.55 -9.23 -18.01
CA LYS A 116 -20.90 -9.87 -19.29
C LYS A 116 -22.39 -9.73 -19.64
N LYS A 117 -23.20 -9.20 -18.72
CA LYS A 117 -24.62 -8.94 -18.94
C LYS A 117 -24.80 -7.44 -19.11
N ARG A 118 -25.41 -7.03 -20.22
CA ARG A 118 -25.65 -5.61 -20.51
C ARG A 118 -26.46 -4.93 -19.40
N PRO A 119 -26.00 -3.79 -18.85
CA PRO A 119 -26.74 -3.01 -17.85
C PRO A 119 -27.97 -2.31 -18.43
N TRP A 120 -27.88 -1.87 -19.68
CA TRP A 120 -28.97 -1.17 -20.38
C TRP A 120 -29.76 -2.09 -21.32
N LYS A 121 -31.02 -1.71 -21.59
CA LYS A 121 -31.84 -2.34 -22.65
C LYS A 121 -31.59 -1.70 -24.01
N CYS A 122 -31.44 -0.38 -24.03
CA CYS A 122 -31.12 0.46 -25.18
C CYS A 122 -30.17 1.57 -24.72
N CYS A 123 -29.31 2.05 -25.61
CA CYS A 123 -28.40 3.16 -25.33
C CYS A 123 -28.22 4.00 -26.59
N ASP A 124 -28.44 5.31 -26.51
CA ASP A 124 -28.22 6.23 -27.63
C ASP A 124 -26.74 6.66 -27.72
N ASN A 125 -26.08 6.88 -26.57
CA ASN A 125 -24.70 7.34 -26.47
C ASN A 125 -23.78 6.26 -25.91
N VAL A 126 -23.52 5.22 -26.70
CA VAL A 126 -22.55 4.19 -26.33
C VAL A 126 -21.12 4.61 -26.61
N VAL A 127 -20.25 4.42 -25.63
CA VAL A 127 -18.82 4.73 -25.71
C VAL A 127 -18.00 3.48 -25.44
N GLN A 128 -17.02 3.23 -26.32
CA GLN A 128 -15.98 2.24 -26.07
C GLN A 128 -14.92 2.84 -25.14
N LEU A 129 -14.58 2.12 -24.07
CA LEU A 129 -13.51 2.56 -23.17
C LEU A 129 -12.13 2.36 -23.82
N PRO A 130 -11.12 3.19 -23.44
CA PRO A 130 -9.83 3.22 -24.13
C PRO A 130 -8.95 1.99 -23.90
N GLU A 131 -9.30 1.09 -22.96
CA GLU A 131 -8.50 -0.11 -22.72
C GLU A 131 -8.47 -1.02 -23.95
N LYS A 132 -7.26 -1.40 -24.38
CA LYS A 132 -7.03 -2.31 -25.51
C LYS A 132 -7.29 -3.76 -25.10
N ILE A 133 -8.55 -4.09 -24.86
CA ILE A 133 -9.02 -5.41 -24.41
C ILE A 133 -9.93 -6.03 -25.49
N SER A 134 -9.89 -7.35 -25.64
CA SER A 134 -10.77 -8.09 -26.56
C SER A 134 -11.55 -9.19 -25.80
N PRO A 135 -12.90 -9.18 -25.83
CA PRO A 135 -13.78 -8.15 -26.37
C PRO A 135 -13.62 -6.77 -25.69
N PRO A 136 -14.01 -5.65 -26.32
CA PRO A 136 -13.86 -4.33 -25.74
C PRO A 136 -14.81 -4.09 -24.56
N PHE A 137 -14.50 -3.06 -23.78
CA PHE A 137 -15.37 -2.53 -22.74
C PHE A 137 -16.23 -1.39 -23.29
N TRP A 138 -17.49 -1.37 -22.88
CA TRP A 138 -18.49 -0.40 -23.30
C TRP A 138 -19.15 0.25 -22.08
N ARG A 139 -19.54 1.51 -22.22
CA ARG A 139 -20.35 2.25 -21.26
C ARG A 139 -21.44 3.03 -21.99
N CYS A 140 -22.59 3.17 -21.36
CA CYS A 140 -23.67 4.00 -21.87
C CYS A 140 -23.68 5.37 -21.16
N ASN A 141 -23.48 6.45 -21.92
CA ASN A 141 -23.47 7.81 -21.40
C ASN A 141 -24.83 8.52 -21.59
N ASP A 142 -25.92 7.77 -21.64
CA ASP A 142 -27.25 8.38 -21.69
C ASP A 142 -27.55 9.14 -20.39
N GLU A 143 -28.14 10.32 -20.55
CA GLU A 143 -28.57 11.17 -19.45
C GLU A 143 -29.85 10.58 -18.84
N LEU A 144 -29.75 10.06 -17.62
CA LEU A 144 -30.82 9.41 -16.89
C LEU A 144 -31.31 10.26 -15.71
N GLU A 145 -32.60 10.16 -15.42
CA GLU A 145 -33.16 10.61 -14.15
C GLU A 145 -32.64 9.74 -12.99
N PRO A 146 -32.52 10.28 -11.76
CA PRO A 146 -31.96 9.52 -10.62
C PRO A 146 -32.65 8.19 -10.33
N SER A 147 -33.97 8.14 -10.51
CA SER A 147 -34.78 6.93 -10.33
C SER A 147 -34.52 5.87 -11.42
N GLN A 148 -34.20 6.29 -12.64
CA GLN A 148 -33.88 5.39 -13.74
C GLN A 148 -32.47 4.83 -13.60
N CYS A 149 -31.52 5.67 -13.19
CA CYS A 149 -30.15 5.24 -12.99
C CYS A 149 -30.04 4.20 -11.87
N THR A 150 -30.66 4.44 -10.71
CA THR A 150 -30.64 3.48 -9.59
C THR A 150 -31.39 2.16 -9.87
N ALA A 151 -32.32 2.16 -10.83
CA ALA A 151 -33.03 0.96 -11.24
C ALA A 151 -32.26 0.12 -12.28
N ALA A 152 -31.48 0.77 -13.15
CA ALA A 152 -30.78 0.13 -14.26
C ALA A 152 -29.30 -0.18 -13.96
N CYS A 153 -28.67 0.62 -13.08
CA CYS A 153 -27.22 0.65 -12.89
C CYS A 153 -26.86 0.51 -11.41
N LYS A 154 -25.71 -0.11 -11.16
CA LYS A 154 -25.14 -0.22 -9.81
C LYS A 154 -24.43 1.05 -9.40
N VAL A 155 -23.78 1.72 -10.33
CA VAL A 155 -23.04 2.96 -10.10
C VAL A 155 -23.59 4.07 -10.98
N CYS A 156 -23.94 5.19 -10.37
CA CYS A 156 -24.46 6.39 -11.01
C CYS A 156 -23.54 7.57 -10.70
N GLN A 157 -23.18 8.34 -11.71
CA GLN A 157 -22.35 9.53 -11.60
C GLN A 157 -23.07 10.74 -12.18
N GLU A 158 -22.84 11.93 -11.63
CA GLU A 158 -23.36 13.15 -12.24
C GLU A 158 -22.66 13.43 -13.56
N ALA A 159 -23.41 13.79 -14.60
CA ALA A 159 -22.83 14.20 -15.86
C ALA A 159 -21.86 15.40 -15.65
N PRO A 160 -20.70 15.44 -16.32
CA PRO A 160 -19.70 16.50 -16.16
C PRO A 160 -20.22 17.84 -16.73
N ARG A 161 -21.02 18.56 -15.93
CA ARG A 161 -21.66 19.85 -16.27
C ARG A 161 -21.58 20.82 -15.08
N PRO A 162 -21.62 22.14 -15.30
CA PRO A 162 -21.44 23.15 -14.23
C PRO A 162 -22.59 23.25 -13.21
N PHE A 163 -23.68 22.51 -13.41
CA PHE A 163 -24.88 22.52 -12.58
C PHE A 163 -25.24 21.07 -12.26
N PRO A 164 -25.89 20.78 -11.10
CA PRO A 164 -26.39 19.45 -10.80
C PRO A 164 -27.24 18.97 -11.96
N GLY A 165 -26.71 17.96 -12.65
CA GLY A 165 -27.17 17.50 -13.95
C GLY A 165 -27.77 16.11 -13.87
N PRO A 166 -28.27 15.60 -15.00
CA PRO A 166 -28.71 14.20 -15.12
C PRO A 166 -27.59 13.23 -14.72
N LEU A 167 -27.98 12.04 -14.26
CA LEU A 167 -27.04 10.99 -13.89
C LEU A 167 -26.69 10.15 -15.12
N ILE A 168 -25.44 9.71 -15.19
CA ILE A 168 -24.96 8.73 -16.14
C ILE A 168 -24.67 7.41 -15.44
N CYS A 169 -24.85 6.32 -16.17
CA CYS A 169 -24.56 4.97 -15.70
C CYS A 169 -23.08 4.66 -15.87
N GLU A 170 -22.39 4.33 -14.76
CA GLU A 170 -20.96 3.96 -14.78
C GLU A 170 -20.72 2.45 -14.82
N ASP A 171 -21.78 1.65 -15.00
CA ASP A 171 -21.64 0.21 -15.16
C ASP A 171 -21.01 -0.12 -16.52
N VAL A 172 -19.93 -0.90 -16.48
CA VAL A 172 -19.20 -1.30 -17.67
C VAL A 172 -19.71 -2.65 -18.18
N TYR A 173 -19.96 -2.72 -19.49
CA TYR A 173 -20.27 -3.97 -20.19
C TYR A 173 -19.03 -4.49 -20.93
N TRP A 174 -18.73 -5.77 -20.77
CA TRP A 174 -17.65 -6.46 -21.48
C TRP A 174 -18.24 -7.42 -22.53
N GLY A 175 -18.09 -7.06 -23.80
CA GLY A 175 -18.61 -7.88 -24.90
C GLY A 175 -18.28 -7.33 -26.29
N ALA A 176 -18.57 -8.12 -27.32
CA ALA A 176 -18.28 -7.72 -28.70
C ALA A 176 -19.28 -6.69 -29.24
N ASP A 177 -20.56 -6.81 -28.83
CA ASP A 177 -21.66 -5.98 -29.31
C ASP A 177 -22.33 -5.21 -28.16
N PRO A 178 -22.22 -3.86 -28.16
CA PRO A 178 -22.86 -3.01 -27.16
C PRO A 178 -24.39 -2.95 -27.26
N GLY A 179 -24.99 -3.35 -28.38
CA GLY A 179 -26.44 -3.34 -28.61
C GLY A 179 -26.95 -2.24 -29.50
#